data_AF-A0A968AFC9-F1
#
_entry.id   AF-A0A968AFC9-F1
#
_cell.length_a   1.000
_cell.length_b   1.000
_cell.length_c   1.000
_cell.angle_alpha   90.00
_cell.angle_beta   90.00
_cell.angle_gamma   90.00
#
_symmetry.space_group_name_H-M   'P 1'
#
loop_
_entity.id
_entity.type
_entity.pdbx_description
1 polymer ?
#
loop_
_entity_poly.entity_id
_entity_poly.type
_entity_poly.pdbx_seq_one_letter_code
_entity_poly.pdbx_strand_id
1 'polypeptide(L)'
;MTTYAVGDDLFDDSFSIDSTSGEFLGECGVGISEAIGVGEPKKVAAFEVWLFDKNDIQTVTKVLMSEHAFSDPSVKQRLEAKGEPILAEPNSEMVLETATLTLVARVVDMEYGSGALPPRSFFERVTLDLAIWQK
;
A
#
# COMPACT_ATOMS: atom_id res chain seq x y z
N MET A 1 2.50 12.04 1.50
CA MET A 1 3.71 11.20 1.30
C MET A 1 3.91 10.37 2.56
N THR A 2 4.19 9.08 2.41
CA THR A 2 4.53 8.16 3.51
C THR A 2 5.72 7.28 3.08
N THR A 3 6.52 6.82 4.04
CA THR A 3 7.68 5.97 3.78
C THR A 3 7.76 4.84 4.79
N TYR A 4 7.73 3.62 4.29
CA TYR A 4 8.16 2.45 5.04
C TYR A 4 9.67 2.27 4.88
N ALA A 5 10.34 1.88 5.97
CA ALA A 5 11.69 1.34 5.95
C ALA A 5 11.77 0.07 6.81
N VAL A 6 12.66 -0.85 6.45
CA VAL A 6 12.84 -2.10 7.21
C VAL A 6 13.13 -1.81 8.68
N GLY A 7 12.46 -2.55 9.57
CA GLY A 7 12.46 -2.28 11.01
C GLY A 7 11.20 -1.58 11.51
N ASP A 8 10.41 -0.98 10.61
CA ASP A 8 9.07 -0.49 10.96
C ASP A 8 8.03 -1.61 10.85
N ASP A 9 8.08 -2.54 11.82
CA ASP A 9 7.26 -3.76 11.81
C ASP A 9 5.75 -3.50 12.06
N LEU A 10 5.40 -2.26 12.39
CA LEU A 10 4.06 -1.78 12.69
C LEU A 10 3.60 -0.68 11.73
N PHE A 11 4.28 -0.51 10.60
CA PHE A 11 3.93 0.50 9.60
C PHE A 11 2.46 0.40 9.17
N ASP A 12 1.69 1.42 9.53
CA ASP A 12 0.26 1.58 9.29
C ASP A 12 -0.10 3.07 9.40
N ASP A 13 0.21 3.82 8.33
CA ASP A 13 -0.03 5.25 8.26
C ASP A 13 -1.44 5.53 7.74
N SER A 14 -2.19 6.39 8.44
CA SER A 14 -3.50 6.87 8.00
C SER A 14 -3.57 8.40 7.97
N PHE A 15 -4.40 8.93 7.07
CA PHE A 15 -4.56 10.36 6.83
C PHE A 15 -6.05 10.68 6.66
N SER A 16 -6.58 11.52 7.54
CA SER A 16 -7.93 12.06 7.40
C SER A 16 -8.02 12.99 6.19
N ILE A 17 -9.14 12.90 5.47
CA ILE A 17 -9.45 13.73 4.30
C ILE A 17 -10.56 14.67 4.73
N ASP A 18 -10.23 15.94 4.88
CA ASP A 18 -11.19 16.99 5.27
C ASP A 18 -11.41 17.97 4.11
N SER A 19 -12.62 18.53 4.04
CA SER A 19 -12.93 19.62 3.12
C SER A 19 -12.21 20.91 3.54
N THR A 20 -12.25 21.92 2.68
CA THR A 20 -11.73 23.27 3.01
C THR A 20 -12.46 23.93 4.19
N SER A 21 -13.69 23.48 4.50
CA SER A 21 -14.44 23.93 5.68
C SER A 21 -14.17 23.11 6.94
N GLY A 22 -13.28 22.10 6.87
CA GLY A 22 -12.97 21.19 7.98
C GLY A 22 -14.01 20.08 8.19
N GLU A 23 -14.87 19.84 7.19
CA GLU A 23 -15.79 18.71 7.23
C GLU A 23 -15.05 17.43 6.86
N PHE A 24 -15.09 16.42 7.70
CA PHE A 24 -14.57 15.09 7.37
C PHE A 24 -15.24 14.57 6.10
N LEU A 25 -14.46 14.12 5.12
CA LEU A 25 -14.90 13.54 3.85
C LEU A 25 -14.59 12.05 3.77
N GLY A 26 -13.52 11.59 4.42
CA GLY A 26 -13.06 10.21 4.36
C GLY A 26 -11.68 10.06 4.97
N GLU A 27 -11.06 8.91 4.74
CA GLU A 27 -9.72 8.60 5.22
C GLU A 27 -8.99 7.74 4.20
N CYS A 28 -7.67 7.86 4.10
CA CYS A 28 -6.85 6.94 3.33
C CYS A 28 -5.62 6.52 4.12
N GLY A 29 -5.01 5.40 3.74
CA GLY A 29 -3.82 4.94 4.43
C GLY A 29 -3.02 3.90 3.66
N VAL A 30 -1.88 3.56 4.25
CA VAL A 30 -0.96 2.53 3.77
C VAL A 30 -0.50 1.68 4.94
N GLY A 31 -0.74 0.37 4.87
CA GLY A 31 -0.37 -0.57 5.92
C GLY A 31 0.34 -1.81 5.39
N ILE A 32 1.04 -2.53 6.27
CA ILE A 32 1.67 -3.82 5.93
C ILE A 32 0.58 -4.87 5.66
N SER A 33 0.64 -5.51 4.49
CA SER A 33 -0.31 -6.56 4.12
C SER A 33 0.27 -7.98 4.18
N GLU A 34 1.56 -8.15 3.87
CA GLU A 34 2.26 -9.44 3.93
C GLU A 34 3.72 -9.25 4.32
N ALA A 35 4.26 -10.21 5.07
CA ALA A 35 5.69 -10.36 5.29
C ALA A 35 6.15 -11.77 4.89
N ILE A 36 7.39 -11.90 4.43
CA ILE A 36 8.00 -13.17 4.02
C ILE A 36 9.04 -13.63 5.05
N GLY A 37 9.17 -14.95 5.22
CA GLY A 37 10.16 -15.55 6.11
C GLY A 37 9.76 -15.49 7.58
N VAL A 38 10.75 -15.64 8.45
CA VAL A 38 10.58 -15.63 9.91
C VAL A 38 11.64 -14.75 10.56
N GLY A 39 11.31 -14.14 11.69
CA GLY A 39 12.22 -13.32 12.48
C GLY A 39 11.94 -11.83 12.40
N GLU A 40 12.74 -11.06 13.15
CA GLU A 40 12.68 -9.61 13.22
C GLU A 40 13.97 -8.98 12.64
N PRO A 41 13.89 -7.80 12.00
CA PRO A 41 12.64 -7.11 11.66
C PRO A 41 11.87 -7.86 10.56
N LYS A 42 10.54 -7.68 10.53
CA LYS A 42 9.67 -8.24 9.50
C LYS A 42 10.18 -7.85 8.12
N LYS A 43 10.20 -8.83 7.22
CA LYS A 43 10.58 -8.64 5.83
C LYS A 43 9.31 -8.42 5.01
N VAL A 44 8.84 -7.18 4.98
CA VAL A 44 7.56 -6.81 4.35
C VAL A 44 7.60 -7.01 2.85
N ALA A 45 6.66 -7.80 2.34
CA ALA A 45 6.56 -8.24 0.95
C ALA A 45 5.40 -7.57 0.19
N ALA A 46 4.42 -7.00 0.89
CA ALA A 46 3.31 -6.26 0.30
C ALA A 46 2.71 -5.23 1.26
N PHE A 47 2.13 -4.16 0.69
CA PHE A 47 1.40 -3.11 1.39
C PHE A 47 -0.03 -3.03 0.87
N GLU A 48 -0.98 -2.74 1.74
CA GLU A 48 -2.32 -2.32 1.34
C GLU A 48 -2.37 -0.80 1.28
N VAL A 49 -2.90 -0.26 0.19
CA VAL A 49 -3.27 1.14 0.04
C VAL A 49 -4.79 1.15 0.01
N TRP A 50 -5.42 1.95 0.87
CA TRP A 50 -6.86 1.95 1.02
C TRP A 50 -7.45 3.36 1.04
N LEU A 51 -8.70 3.47 0.59
CA LEU A 51 -9.48 4.70 0.56
C LEU A 51 -10.89 4.42 1.10
N PHE A 52 -11.23 5.13 2.18
CA PHE A 52 -12.56 5.20 2.76
C PHE A 52 -13.19 6.56 2.44
N ASP A 53 -14.46 6.56 2.06
CA ASP A 53 -15.26 7.74 1.78
C ASP A 53 -16.49 7.70 2.69
N LYS A 54 -16.78 8.79 3.40
CA LYS A 54 -17.92 8.80 4.33
C LYS A 54 -19.28 8.58 3.65
N ASN A 55 -19.36 8.89 2.36
CA ASN A 55 -20.56 8.78 1.54
C ASN A 55 -20.63 7.42 0.82
N ASP A 56 -19.62 6.57 0.98
CA ASP A 56 -19.54 5.22 0.45
C ASP A 56 -19.45 4.20 1.59
N ILE A 57 -20.18 3.10 1.50
CA ILE A 57 -20.17 2.07 2.55
C ILE A 57 -19.01 1.08 2.39
N GLN A 58 -18.25 1.16 1.29
CA GLN A 58 -17.14 0.27 0.99
C GLN A 58 -15.81 1.02 1.04
N THR A 59 -14.83 0.41 1.70
CA THR A 59 -13.42 0.81 1.57
C THR A 59 -12.87 0.16 0.30
N VAL A 60 -12.25 0.97 -0.56
CA VAL A 60 -11.52 0.48 -1.73
C VAL A 60 -10.09 0.20 -1.31
N THR A 61 -9.58 -0.99 -1.65
CA THR A 61 -8.21 -1.41 -1.31
C THR A 61 -7.49 -1.95 -2.53
N LYS A 62 -6.22 -1.55 -2.69
CA LYS A 62 -5.26 -2.14 -3.61
C LYS A 62 -4.07 -2.67 -2.82
N VAL A 63 -3.45 -3.75 -3.29
CA VAL A 63 -2.32 -4.37 -2.62
C VAL A 63 -1.07 -4.22 -3.48
N LEU A 64 -0.16 -3.35 -3.07
CA LEU A 64 1.14 -3.13 -3.69
C LEU A 64 2.11 -4.25 -3.28
N MET A 65 2.53 -5.09 -4.22
CA MET A 65 3.30 -6.31 -3.95
C MET A 65 4.73 -6.22 -4.47
N SER A 66 5.66 -6.84 -3.76
CA SER A 66 6.98 -7.16 -4.31
C SER A 66 6.88 -8.08 -5.54
N GLU A 67 7.90 -8.08 -6.39
CA GLU A 67 7.90 -8.91 -7.59
C GLU A 67 7.78 -10.41 -7.27
N HIS A 68 8.46 -10.87 -6.21
CA HIS A 68 8.34 -12.25 -5.77
C HIS A 68 6.92 -12.58 -5.30
N ALA A 69 6.32 -11.74 -4.46
CA ALA A 69 4.97 -11.95 -3.96
C ALA A 69 3.94 -11.93 -5.10
N PHE A 70 4.10 -11.03 -6.08
CA PHE A 70 3.22 -10.95 -7.24
C PHE A 70 3.36 -12.15 -8.19
N SER A 71 4.54 -12.78 -8.24
CA SER A 71 4.82 -13.94 -9.10
C SER A 71 4.45 -15.28 -8.47
N ASP A 72 4.29 -15.35 -7.14
CA ASP A 72 3.83 -16.55 -6.44
C ASP A 72 2.29 -16.63 -6.47
N PRO A 73 1.69 -17.62 -7.17
CA PRO A 73 0.24 -17.71 -7.31
C PRO A 73 -0.49 -17.88 -5.98
N SER A 74 0.15 -18.55 -5.00
CA SER A 74 -0.45 -18.78 -3.68
C SER A 74 -0.48 -17.49 -2.86
N VAL A 75 0.60 -16.71 -2.89
CA VAL A 75 0.70 -15.42 -2.18
C VAL A 75 -0.25 -14.42 -2.82
N LYS A 76 -0.22 -14.32 -4.15
CA LYS A 76 -1.11 -13.44 -4.91
C LYS A 76 -2.58 -13.74 -4.66
N GLN A 77 -3.00 -15.00 -4.72
CA GLN A 77 -4.40 -15.38 -4.45
C GLN A 77 -4.86 -15.00 -3.04
N ARG A 78 -4.00 -15.12 -2.02
CA ARG A 78 -4.35 -14.68 -0.66
C ARG A 78 -4.51 -13.17 -0.58
N LEU A 79 -3.65 -12.42 -1.27
CA LEU A 79 -3.68 -10.95 -1.26
C LEU A 79 -4.79 -10.36 -2.13
N GLU A 80 -5.23 -11.07 -3.17
CA GLU A 80 -6.45 -10.75 -3.95
C GLU A 80 -7.71 -10.68 -3.07
N ALA A 81 -7.76 -11.44 -1.97
CA ALA A 81 -8.88 -11.38 -1.03
C ALA A 81 -8.91 -10.09 -0.19
N LYS A 82 -7.80 -9.33 -0.14
CA LYS A 82 -7.68 -8.05 0.58
C LYS A 82 -7.91 -6.84 -0.31
N GLY A 83 -7.54 -6.93 -1.59
CA GLY A 83 -7.66 -5.86 -2.56
C GLY A 83 -7.05 -6.24 -3.91
N GLU A 84 -7.19 -5.36 -4.90
CA GLU A 84 -6.64 -5.60 -6.23
C GLU A 84 -5.10 -5.65 -6.20
N PRO A 85 -4.45 -6.73 -6.67
CA PRO A 85 -3.00 -6.83 -6.69
C PRO A 85 -2.36 -5.87 -7.69
N ILE A 86 -1.37 -5.12 -7.23
CA ILE A 86 -0.55 -4.21 -8.03
C ILE A 86 0.92 -4.61 -7.86
N LEU A 87 1.64 -4.78 -8.97
CA LEU A 87 3.08 -4.97 -8.92
C LEU A 87 3.76 -3.64 -8.57
N ALA A 88 4.65 -3.65 -7.57
CA ALA A 88 5.46 -2.49 -7.23
C ALA A 88 6.57 -2.30 -8.26
N GLU A 89 6.55 -1.14 -8.92
CA GLU A 89 7.59 -0.71 -9.84
C GLU A 89 7.91 0.77 -9.59
N PRO A 90 9.15 1.22 -9.78
CA PRO A 90 9.47 2.64 -9.67
C PRO A 90 8.63 3.47 -10.63
N ASN A 91 8.01 4.53 -10.12
CA ASN A 91 7.08 5.43 -10.81
C ASN A 91 5.73 4.79 -11.23
N SER A 92 5.40 3.58 -10.77
CA SER A 92 4.06 3.07 -10.99
C SER A 92 3.04 3.84 -10.15
N GLU A 93 1.83 3.94 -10.68
CA GLU A 93 0.70 4.60 -10.04
C GLU A 93 -0.44 3.60 -9.85
N MET A 94 -1.17 3.76 -8.76
CA MET A 94 -2.44 3.09 -8.55
C MET A 94 -3.51 4.10 -8.18
N VAL A 95 -4.68 3.94 -8.79
CA VAL A 95 -5.82 4.85 -8.61
C VAL A 95 -6.93 4.14 -7.85
N LEU A 96 -7.31 4.67 -6.70
CA LEU A 96 -8.44 4.21 -5.90
C LEU A 96 -9.56 5.24 -6.03
N GLU A 97 -10.74 4.77 -6.39
CA GLU A 97 -11.91 5.63 -6.65
C GLU A 97 -13.10 5.16 -5.83
N THR A 98 -13.69 6.06 -5.07
CA THR A 98 -14.99 5.86 -4.39
C THR A 98 -16.07 6.69 -5.11
N ALA A 99 -17.25 6.76 -4.51
CA ALA A 99 -18.32 7.64 -4.96
C ALA A 99 -17.89 9.11 -5.11
N THR A 100 -17.18 9.67 -4.12
CA THR A 100 -16.86 11.12 -4.08
C THR A 100 -15.38 11.45 -4.04
N LEU A 101 -14.51 10.48 -3.80
CA LEU A 101 -13.07 10.69 -3.65
C LEU A 101 -12.27 9.93 -4.71
N THR A 102 -11.11 10.49 -5.06
CA THR A 102 -10.08 9.83 -5.85
C THR A 102 -8.74 9.94 -5.12
N LEU A 103 -8.05 8.82 -4.96
CA LEU A 103 -6.68 8.74 -4.46
C LEU A 103 -5.78 8.19 -5.57
N VAL A 104 -4.70 8.90 -5.86
CA VAL A 104 -3.57 8.38 -6.63
C VAL A 104 -2.40 8.17 -5.71
N ALA A 105 -1.97 6.92 -5.59
CA ALA A 105 -0.75 6.54 -4.89
C ALA A 105 0.35 6.21 -5.91
N ARG A 106 1.47 6.92 -5.82
CA ARG A 106 2.62 6.77 -6.73
C ARG A 106 3.84 6.26 -5.97
N VAL A 107 4.48 5.23 -6.51
CA VAL A 107 5.78 4.76 -6.02
C VAL A 107 6.85 5.73 -6.49
N VAL A 108 7.26 6.65 -5.61
CA VAL A 108 8.30 7.64 -5.95
C VAL A 108 9.70 7.13 -5.64
N ASP A 109 9.80 6.13 -4.76
CA ASP A 109 11.06 5.47 -4.45
C ASP A 109 10.81 4.06 -3.89
N MET A 110 11.67 3.12 -4.25
CA MET A 110 11.62 1.77 -3.70
C MET A 110 12.97 1.09 -3.80
N GLU A 111 13.29 0.30 -2.79
CA GLU A 111 14.47 -0.54 -2.76
C GLU A 111 14.09 -1.91 -2.20
N TYR A 112 14.48 -2.97 -2.91
CA TYR A 112 14.36 -4.33 -2.39
C TYR A 112 15.50 -4.63 -1.43
N GLY A 113 15.19 -5.31 -0.34
CA GLY A 113 16.22 -5.80 0.56
C GLY A 113 16.99 -6.96 -0.04
N SER A 114 18.16 -7.21 0.52
CA SER A 114 19.06 -8.29 0.13
C SER A 114 19.24 -9.30 1.26
N GLY A 115 19.74 -10.50 0.95
CA GLY A 115 20.02 -11.53 1.95
C GLY A 115 19.69 -12.95 1.47
N ALA A 116 19.34 -13.81 2.44
CA ALA A 116 19.09 -15.23 2.21
C ALA A 116 17.67 -15.56 1.68
N LEU A 117 16.77 -14.57 1.65
CA LEU A 117 15.43 -14.72 1.08
C LEU A 117 15.48 -14.66 -0.46
N PRO A 118 14.44 -15.13 -1.16
CA PRO A 118 14.37 -15.02 -2.61
C PRO A 118 14.63 -13.57 -3.08
N PRO A 119 15.27 -13.36 -4.23
CA PRO A 119 15.51 -12.02 -4.74
C PRO A 119 14.21 -11.23 -4.92
N ARG A 120 14.23 -9.92 -4.64
CA ARG A 120 13.08 -9.00 -4.86
C ARG A 120 11.81 -9.46 -4.12
N SER A 121 11.98 -10.00 -2.92
CA SER A 121 10.89 -10.59 -2.12
C SER A 121 10.40 -9.75 -0.96
N PHE A 122 11.18 -8.78 -0.52
CA PHE A 122 10.77 -7.84 0.50
C PHE A 122 11.43 -6.49 0.24
N PHE A 123 10.83 -5.44 0.78
CA PHE A 123 11.32 -4.09 0.62
C PHE A 123 12.27 -3.71 1.77
N GLU A 124 13.40 -3.12 1.40
CA GLU A 124 14.23 -2.35 2.33
C GLU A 124 13.54 -1.01 2.63
N ARG A 125 12.95 -0.41 1.60
CA ARG A 125 12.24 0.87 1.69
C ARG A 125 11.21 0.99 0.57
N VAL A 126 10.07 1.62 0.86
CA VAL A 126 9.11 2.09 -0.14
C VAL A 126 8.61 3.45 0.28
N THR A 127 8.60 4.39 -0.66
CA THR A 127 8.03 5.72 -0.46
C THR A 127 6.89 5.94 -1.44
N LEU A 128 5.72 6.26 -0.88
CA LEU A 128 4.51 6.56 -1.63
C LEU A 128 4.16 8.03 -1.52
N ASP A 129 3.93 8.65 -2.68
CA ASP A 129 3.29 9.95 -2.79
C ASP A 129 1.79 9.74 -2.97
N LEU A 130 0.98 10.41 -2.15
CA LEU A 130 -0.47 10.23 -2.09
C LEU A 130 -1.12 11.56 -2.46
N ALA A 131 -1.86 11.58 -3.57
CA ALA A 131 -2.63 12.73 -4.02
C ALA A 131 -4.13 12.39 -3.95
N ILE A 132 -4.89 13.19 -3.21
CA ILE A 132 -6.32 12.96 -2.96
C ILE A 132 -7.11 14.19 -3.31
N TRP A 133 -8.26 14.00 -3.97
CA TRP A 133 -9.21 15.07 -4.23
C TRP A 133 -10.65 14.55 -4.28
N GLN A 134 -11.58 15.46 -4.03
CA GLN A 134 -13.00 15.22 -4.26
C GLN A 134 -13.29 15.35 -5.77
N LYS A 135 -14.14 14.45 -6.28
CA LYS A 135 -14.58 14.43 -7.70
C LYS A 135 -15.46 15.63 -8.05
#